data_AF-A0AA37VH36-F1
#
_entry.id   AF-A0AA37VH36-F1
#
_cell.length_a   1.000
_cell.length_b   1.000
_cell.length_c   1.000
_cell.angle_alpha   90.00
_cell.angle_beta   90.00
_cell.angle_gamma   90.00
#
_symmetry.space_group_name_H-M   'P 1'
#
loop_
_entity.id
_entity.type
_entity.pdbx_description
1 polymer ?
#
loop_
_entity_poly.entity_id
_entity_poly.type
_entity_poly.pdbx_seq_one_letter_code
_entity_poly.pdbx_strand_id
1 'polypeptide(L)'
;MFYFHPSYLHIFHFPLHLLNEALLLSYLYGDLDYAQRLVDKHSGKGPPLLDKNGNWLRKEKFTDTKAIGVHLDINGKEVETDAGMIVYSKTGTHVYPRKEIK
;
A
#
# COMPACT_ATOMS: atom_id res chain seq x y z
N MET A 1 2.85 -21.86 6.22
CA MET A 1 3.90 -22.19 5.24
C MET A 1 3.66 -21.27 4.04
N PHE A 2 4.40 -20.16 3.94
CA PHE A 2 4.19 -19.17 2.88
C PHE A 2 4.99 -19.59 1.65
N TYR A 3 4.29 -20.00 0.61
CA TYR A 3 4.89 -20.35 -0.68
C TYR A 3 4.91 -19.09 -1.54
N PHE A 4 6.09 -18.53 -1.80
CA PHE A 4 6.30 -17.47 -2.79
C PHE A 4 6.99 -18.12 -4.00
N HIS A 5 6.33 -18.09 -5.16
CA HIS A 5 6.88 -18.65 -6.39
C HIS A 5 7.95 -17.71 -6.96
N PRO A 6 9.15 -18.21 -7.35
CA PRO A 6 10.26 -17.38 -7.77
C PRO A 6 10.11 -17.06 -9.26
N SER A 7 9.32 -16.06 -9.60
CA SER A 7 9.29 -15.54 -10.96
C SER A 7 8.69 -14.14 -10.99
N TYR A 8 9.59 -13.17 -11.16
CA TYR A 8 9.38 -11.78 -11.58
C TYR A 8 8.87 -10.82 -10.48
N LEU A 9 9.47 -9.65 -10.25
CA LEU A 9 9.68 -8.60 -11.26
C LEU A 9 8.47 -8.45 -12.20
N HIS A 10 7.25 -8.61 -11.68
CA HIS A 10 6.04 -8.37 -12.43
C HIS A 10 5.04 -7.65 -11.53
N ILE A 11 4.87 -6.37 -11.83
CA ILE A 11 3.69 -5.58 -11.54
C ILE A 11 2.47 -6.49 -11.75
N PHE A 12 1.70 -6.72 -10.69
CA PHE A 12 0.52 -7.58 -10.71
C PHE A 12 -0.39 -7.20 -11.89
N HIS A 13 -0.92 -8.20 -12.60
CA HIS A 13 -2.06 -8.04 -13.51
C HIS A 13 -3.29 -7.65 -12.70
N PHE A 14 -3.33 -6.38 -12.29
CA PHE A 14 -4.54 -5.68 -11.94
C PHE A 14 -5.29 -5.43 -13.26
N PRO A 15 -6.59 -5.76 -13.38
CA PRO A 15 -7.35 -5.33 -14.55
C PRO A 15 -7.20 -3.81 -14.68
N LEU A 16 -6.62 -3.37 -15.81
CA LEU A 16 -6.24 -1.97 -16.06
C LEU A 16 -7.42 -1.00 -15.84
N HIS A 17 -8.65 -1.48 -16.06
CA HIS A 17 -9.91 -0.78 -15.82
C HIS A 17 -10.16 -0.37 -14.34
N LEU A 18 -9.56 -1.07 -13.36
CA LEU A 18 -9.68 -0.76 -11.93
C LEU A 18 -8.54 0.10 -11.38
N LEU A 19 -7.55 0.44 -12.22
CA LEU A 19 -6.50 1.40 -11.89
C LEU A 19 -7.02 2.79 -12.20
N ASN A 20 -7.43 3.53 -11.17
CA ASN A 20 -7.48 4.98 -11.30
C ASN A 20 -6.05 5.46 -11.58
N GLU A 21 -5.83 6.28 -12.61
CA GLU A 21 -4.53 6.71 -13.17
C GLU A 21 -3.48 7.12 -12.10
N ALA A 22 -3.92 7.52 -10.91
CA ALA A 22 -3.08 7.83 -9.75
C ALA A 22 -2.34 6.62 -9.10
N LEU A 23 -2.76 5.38 -9.35
CA LEU A 23 -2.16 4.18 -8.74
C LEU A 23 -0.86 3.71 -9.43
N LEU A 24 -0.56 4.22 -10.63
CA LEU A 24 0.63 3.80 -11.40
C LEU A 24 1.91 4.58 -11.06
N LEU A 25 1.82 5.58 -10.17
CA LEU A 25 2.87 6.58 -10.00
C LEU A 25 3.41 6.67 -8.55
N SER A 26 2.87 5.89 -7.59
CA SER A 26 3.42 5.87 -6.22
C SER A 26 4.31 4.63 -6.02
N TYR A 27 5.51 4.80 -5.46
CA TYR A 27 6.46 3.71 -5.24
C TYR A 27 6.96 3.68 -3.79
N LEU A 28 7.08 2.46 -3.24
CA LEU A 28 7.64 2.22 -1.91
C LEU A 28 9.17 2.29 -1.98
N TYR A 29 9.81 2.83 -0.95
CA TYR A 29 11.24 2.65 -0.79
C TYR A 29 11.56 1.21 -0.36
N GLY A 30 12.74 0.71 -0.71
CA GLY A 30 13.19 -0.62 -0.32
C GLY A 30 12.68 -1.76 -1.21
N ASP A 31 12.80 -2.97 -0.69
CA ASP A 31 12.52 -4.23 -1.37
C ASP A 31 11.37 -4.99 -0.70
N LEU A 32 11.21 -6.26 -1.06
CA LEU A 32 10.18 -7.14 -0.49
C LEU A 32 10.30 -7.26 1.04
N ASP A 33 11.51 -7.35 1.57
CA ASP A 33 11.74 -7.48 3.01
C ASP A 33 11.34 -6.20 3.72
N TYR A 34 11.60 -5.04 3.12
CA TYR A 34 11.13 -3.77 3.64
C TYR A 34 9.59 -3.68 3.65
N ALA A 35 8.94 -4.10 2.57
CA ALA A 35 7.49 -4.15 2.49
C ALA A 35 6.89 -5.08 3.58
N GLN A 36 7.50 -6.25 3.80
CA GLN A 36 7.08 -7.19 4.84
C GLN A 36 7.27 -6.60 6.24
N ARG A 37 8.38 -5.91 6.51
CA ARG A 37 8.62 -5.22 7.79
C ARG A 37 7.56 -4.16 8.08
N LEU A 38 7.11 -3.42 7.08
CA LEU A 38 6.02 -2.46 7.26
C LEU A 38 4.72 -3.16 7.64
N VAL A 39 4.39 -4.27 6.99
CA VAL A 39 3.21 -5.08 7.33
C VAL A 39 3.33 -5.61 8.76
N ASP A 40 4.43 -6.26 9.12
CA ASP A 40 4.64 -6.83 10.45
C ASP A 40 4.60 -5.76 11.55
N LYS A 41 5.12 -4.57 11.25
CA LYS A 41 5.17 -3.46 12.20
C LYS A 41 3.79 -2.84 12.41
N HIS A 42 2.97 -2.68 11.37
CA HIS A 42 1.77 -1.85 11.42
C HIS A 42 0.45 -2.62 11.33
N SER A 43 0.50 -3.91 10.97
CA SER A 43 -0.70 -4.76 10.86
C SER A 43 -1.53 -4.77 12.13
N GLY A 44 -2.82 -4.45 12.02
CA GLY A 44 -3.78 -4.49 13.12
C GLY A 44 -3.62 -3.38 14.16
N LYS A 45 -2.78 -2.38 13.89
CA LYS A 45 -2.53 -1.23 14.80
C LYS A 45 -3.12 0.07 14.27
N GLY A 46 -3.43 0.11 12.97
CA GLY A 46 -3.90 1.31 12.29
C GLY A 46 -5.41 1.48 12.34
N PRO A 47 -5.93 2.69 12.04
CA PRO A 47 -7.36 2.88 11.89
C PRO A 47 -7.87 2.08 10.67
N PRO A 48 -8.86 1.18 10.87
CA PRO A 48 -9.45 0.39 9.79
C PRO A 48 -10.27 1.28 8.87
N LEU A 49 -10.29 0.95 7.58
CA LEU A 49 -11.21 1.57 6.65
C LEU A 49 -12.53 0.80 6.65
N LEU A 50 -13.62 1.51 6.91
CA LEU A 50 -14.98 0.96 6.90
C LEU A 50 -15.74 1.47 5.66
N ASP A 51 -16.71 0.69 5.19
CA ASP A 51 -17.68 1.16 4.22
C ASP A 51 -18.74 2.06 4.90
N LYS A 52 -19.69 2.58 4.11
CA LYS A 52 -20.78 3.44 4.62
C LYS A 52 -21.69 2.72 5.63
N ASN A 53 -21.66 1.39 5.65
CA ASN A 53 -22.47 0.54 6.50
C ASN A 53 -21.69 0.05 7.74
N GLY A 54 -20.43 0.47 7.92
CA GLY A 54 -19.58 0.06 9.01
C GLY A 54 -18.86 -1.28 8.82
N ASN A 55 -18.96 -1.91 7.64
CA ASN A 55 -18.23 -3.15 7.36
C ASN A 55 -16.75 -2.86 7.09
N TRP A 56 -15.89 -3.72 7.61
CA TRP A 56 -14.45 -3.57 7.38
C TRP A 56 -14.08 -3.87 5.93
N LEU A 57 -13.44 -2.90 5.28
CA LEU A 57 -13.01 -3.01 3.88
C LEU A 57 -11.72 -3.81 3.70
N ARG A 58 -11.23 -4.47 4.76
CA ARG A 58 -9.95 -5.21 4.75
C ARG A 58 -8.77 -4.32 4.39
N LYS A 59 -8.85 -3.06 4.82
CA LYS A 59 -7.82 -2.04 4.63
C LYS A 59 -7.60 -1.32 5.94
N GLU A 60 -6.38 -0.89 6.19
CA GLU A 60 -6.06 -0.03 7.31
C GLU A 60 -4.98 0.98 6.91
N LYS A 61 -5.07 2.17 7.50
CA LYS A 61 -4.07 3.22 7.31
C LYS A 61 -2.98 3.05 8.35
N PHE A 62 -1.76 3.42 8.02
CA PHE A 62 -0.70 3.56 9.01
C PHE A 62 0.15 4.79 8.68
N THR A 63 0.92 5.22 9.67
CA THR A 63 1.94 6.26 9.53
C THR A 63 3.20 5.74 10.20
N ASP A 64 4.34 5.87 9.53
CA ASP A 64 5.64 5.59 10.13
C ASP A 64 6.33 6.88 10.58
N THR A 65 7.42 6.74 11.33
CA THR A 65 8.33 7.81 11.72
C THR A 65 9.25 8.27 10.59
N LYS A 66 9.38 7.48 9.53
CA LYS A 66 10.25 7.73 8.38
C LYS A 66 9.45 7.68 7.10
N ALA A 67 9.90 8.42 6.09
CA ALA A 67 9.36 8.30 4.75
C ALA A 67 9.43 6.84 4.27
N ILE A 68 8.29 6.30 3.85
CA ILE A 68 8.14 4.92 3.38
C ILE A 68 8.16 4.82 1.86
N GLY A 69 8.00 5.94 1.15
CA GLY A 69 8.01 6.00 -0.30
C GLY A 69 7.54 7.36 -0.82
N VAL A 70 7.21 7.38 -2.10
CA VAL A 70 6.76 8.57 -2.81
C VAL A 70 5.33 8.39 -3.28
N HIS A 71 4.54 9.44 -3.09
CA HIS A 71 3.24 9.63 -3.70
C HIS A 71 3.35 10.64 -4.84
N LEU A 72 2.95 10.26 -6.05
CA LEU A 72 2.85 11.17 -7.18
C LEU A 72 1.47 11.83 -7.20
N ASP A 73 1.44 13.15 -7.14
CA ASP A 73 0.20 13.93 -7.27
C ASP A 73 -0.30 13.95 -8.73
N ILE A 74 -1.53 14.40 -8.95
CA ILE A 74 -2.15 14.53 -10.28
C ILE A 74 -1.33 15.39 -11.26
N ASN A 75 -0.46 16.25 -10.73
CA ASN A 75 0.44 17.11 -11.50
C ASN A 75 1.81 16.46 -11.78
N GLY A 76 2.00 15.18 -11.45
CA GLY A 76 3.28 14.49 -11.59
C GLY A 76 4.33 14.92 -10.56
N LYS A 77 3.93 15.62 -9.50
CA LYS A 77 4.85 16.04 -8.43
C LYS A 77 5.08 14.89 -7.47
N GLU A 78 6.33 14.49 -7.31
CA GLU A 78 6.77 13.54 -6.30
C GLU A 78 6.68 14.17 -4.91
N VAL A 79 5.96 13.52 -4.01
CA VAL A 79 5.82 13.91 -2.61
C VAL A 79 6.21 12.72 -1.75
N GLU A 80 7.33 12.84 -1.06
CA GLU A 80 7.71 11.85 -0.05
C GLU A 80 6.63 11.75 1.02
N THR A 81 6.35 10.52 1.45
CA THR A 81 5.34 10.27 2.47
C THR A 81 5.77 9.16 3.42
N ASP A 82 5.44 9.36 4.69
CA ASP A 82 5.54 8.39 5.79
C ASP A 82 4.22 7.65 6.02
N ALA A 83 3.15 8.04 5.31
CA ALA A 83 1.82 7.47 5.44
C ALA A 83 1.60 6.38 4.40
N GLY A 84 1.00 5.27 4.84
CA GLY A 84 0.71 4.12 3.98
C GLY A 84 -0.66 3.52 4.22
N MET A 85 -0.99 2.54 3.37
CA MET A 85 -2.18 1.71 3.49
C MET A 85 -1.76 0.25 3.39
N ILE A 86 -2.28 -0.58 4.29
CA ILE A 86 -2.22 -2.04 4.20
C ILE A 86 -3.56 -2.54 3.66
N VAL A 87 -3.51 -3.44 2.67
CA VAL A 87 -4.68 -4.08 2.07
C VAL A 87 -4.56 -5.59 2.20
N TYR A 88 -5.54 -6.18 2.87
CA TYR A 88 -5.64 -7.62 3.08
C TYR A 88 -6.51 -8.24 1.98
N SER A 89 -5.90 -9.01 1.10
CA SER A 89 -6.60 -9.76 0.06
C SER A 89 -6.69 -11.25 0.42
N LYS A 90 -7.31 -12.05 -0.45
CA LYS A 90 -7.28 -13.52 -0.29
C LYS A 90 -5.94 -14.13 -0.69
N THR A 91 -5.19 -13.45 -1.56
CA THR A 91 -3.94 -13.93 -2.15
C THR A 91 -2.69 -13.38 -1.47
N GLY A 92 -2.84 -12.40 -0.58
CA GLY A 92 -1.73 -11.82 0.17
C GLY A 92 -2.06 -10.49 0.81
N THR A 93 -1.02 -9.81 1.26
CA THR A 93 -1.10 -8.48 1.86
C THR A 93 -0.32 -7.51 0.99
N HIS A 94 -0.94 -6.37 0.67
CA HIS A 94 -0.31 -5.32 -0.13
C HIS A 94 -0.10 -4.08 0.73
N VAL A 95 1.02 -3.40 0.52
CA VAL A 95 1.33 -2.12 1.17
C VAL A 95 1.66 -1.09 0.11
N TYR A 96 1.11 0.11 0.22
CA TYR A 96 1.44 1.22 -0.68
C TYR A 96 1.47 2.58 0.05
N PRO A 97 2.34 3.51 -0.40
CA PRO A 97 2.35 4.89 0.10
C PRO A 97 1.06 5.63 -0.27
N ARG A 98 0.61 6.54 0.59
CA ARG A 98 -0.59 7.36 0.35
C ARG A 98 -0.33 8.83 0.62
N LYS A 99 -1.09 9.71 -0.04
CA LYS A 99 -1.20 11.10 0.40
C LYS A 99 -1.84 11.16 1.79
N GLU A 100 -1.16 11.83 2.70
CA GLU A 100 -1.79 12.30 3.92
C GLU A 100 -2.64 13.52 3.55
N ILE A 101 -3.93 13.50 3.90
CA ILE A 101 -4.77 14.68 3.85
C ILE A 101 -4.69 15.23 5.27
N LYS A 102 -3.75 16.16 5.50
CA LYS A 102 -3.69 16.96 6.73
C LYS A 102 -4.65 18.12 6.63
#